data_AF-A0A838U9Z5-F1
#
_entry.id   AF-A0A838U9Z5-F1
#
_cell.length_a   1.000
_cell.length_b   1.000
_cell.length_c   1.000
_cell.angle_alpha   90.00
_cell.angle_beta   90.00
_cell.angle_gamma   90.00
#
_symmetry.space_group_name_H-M   'P 1'
#
loop_
_entity.id
_entity.type
_entity.pdbx_description
1 polymer ?
#
loop_
_entity_poly.entity_id
_entity_poly.type
_entity_poly.pdbx_seq_one_letter_code
_entity_poly.pdbx_strand_id
1 'polypeptide(L)'
;MTSAAVAVTISAWRKRQGTRFIFLLIGLAFAYTTITNIVERPDGIKIASLFIIAIIVASFISRAMRTTEIRIEKIEFDRTARGFLEEMNGGEIRIVTNRREIGDVSEYRFKEHEKRTDNHIPASDPILFLEVDISDASEFSGKLEVCGHDVAGYKILRTKAPAVPNAIAALLLHLRARTGKIPHVYFGWSEGNPFRYLIRYVLFGEGDTAPVTREILRKAEPDSELRPAVHVGG
;
A
#
# COMPACT_ATOMS: atom_id res chain seq x y z
N MET A 1 -40.77 0.92 -1.09
CA MET A 1 -42.04 1.47 -1.61
C MET A 1 -41.80 2.61 -2.59
N THR A 2 -41.02 3.63 -2.23
CA THR A 2 -40.62 4.74 -3.13
C THR A 2 -39.88 4.29 -4.40
N SER A 3 -38.96 3.32 -4.29
CA SER A 3 -38.25 2.75 -5.44
C SER A 3 -39.19 2.10 -6.47
N ALA A 4 -40.24 1.40 -6.01
CA ALA A 4 -41.24 0.79 -6.88
C ALA A 4 -42.15 1.85 -7.55
N ALA A 5 -42.56 2.90 -6.81
CA ALA A 5 -43.36 3.99 -7.36
C ALA A 5 -42.59 4.80 -8.43
N VAL A 6 -41.29 5.05 -8.22
CA VAL A 6 -40.41 5.70 -9.21
C VAL A 6 -40.22 4.80 -10.44
N ALA A 7 -39.97 3.51 -10.25
CA ALA A 7 -39.83 2.55 -11.35
C ALA A 7 -41.11 2.45 -12.21
N VAL A 8 -42.29 2.44 -11.57
CA VAL A 8 -43.59 2.42 -12.27
C VAL A 8 -43.86 3.73 -12.99
N THR A 9 -43.50 4.87 -12.41
CA THR A 9 -43.63 6.19 -13.06
C THR A 9 -42.75 6.28 -14.31
N ILE A 10 -41.50 5.84 -14.23
CA ILE A 10 -40.57 5.80 -15.37
C ILE A 10 -41.06 4.82 -16.45
N SER A 11 -41.56 3.65 -16.05
CA SER A 11 -42.11 2.64 -16.96
C SER A 11 -43.38 3.12 -17.69
N ALA A 12 -44.31 3.75 -16.97
CA ALA A 12 -45.54 4.34 -17.53
C ALA A 12 -45.23 5.51 -18.48
N TRP A 13 -44.20 6.31 -18.16
CA TRP A 13 -43.74 7.42 -19.00
C TRP A 13 -43.16 6.93 -20.32
N ARG A 14 -42.38 5.84 -20.28
CA ARG A 14 -41.79 5.18 -21.47
C ARG A 14 -42.84 4.52 -22.38
N LYS A 15 -43.92 3.98 -21.83
CA LYS A 15 -44.98 3.27 -22.59
C LYS A 15 -46.10 4.16 -23.15
N ARG A 16 -45.97 5.48 -23.02
CA ARG A 16 -46.95 6.47 -23.48
C ARG A 16 -48.44 6.20 -23.07
N GLN A 17 -48.71 5.67 -21.87
CA GLN A 17 -50.09 5.39 -21.40
C GLN A 17 -50.85 6.64 -20.91
N GLY A 18 -52.18 6.71 -21.08
CA GLY A 18 -52.99 7.87 -20.65
C GLY A 18 -53.00 8.12 -19.13
N THR A 19 -52.69 7.11 -18.32
CA THR A 19 -52.63 7.14 -16.86
C THR A 19 -51.30 7.64 -16.28
N ARG A 20 -50.38 8.12 -17.13
CA ARG A 20 -49.05 8.65 -16.76
C ARG A 20 -49.09 9.70 -15.64
N PHE A 21 -50.07 10.62 -15.69
CA PHE A 21 -50.21 11.69 -14.71
C PHE A 21 -50.64 11.18 -13.33
N ILE A 22 -51.42 10.09 -13.27
CA ILE A 22 -51.85 9.46 -12.01
C ILE A 22 -50.65 8.83 -11.29
N PHE A 23 -49.82 8.08 -12.03
CA PHE A 23 -48.60 7.49 -11.46
C PHE A 23 -47.58 8.55 -11.03
N LEU A 24 -47.46 9.65 -11.78
CA LEU A 24 -46.61 10.78 -11.41
C LEU A 24 -47.06 11.40 -10.07
N LEU A 25 -48.36 11.63 -9.89
CA LEU A 25 -48.91 12.23 -8.68
C LEU A 25 -48.73 11.31 -7.45
N ILE A 26 -48.96 10.01 -7.63
CA ILE A 26 -48.67 8.99 -6.60
C ILE A 26 -47.18 8.94 -6.27
N GLY A 27 -46.30 9.00 -7.28
CA GLY A 27 -44.85 9.06 -7.08
C GLY A 27 -44.40 10.30 -6.30
N LEU A 28 -45.01 11.45 -6.58
CA LEU A 28 -44.76 12.71 -5.87
C LEU A 28 -45.23 12.65 -4.41
N ALA A 29 -46.40 12.06 -4.15
CA ALA A 29 -46.89 11.84 -2.78
C ALA A 29 -45.99 10.90 -1.97
N PHE A 30 -45.49 9.82 -2.59
CA PHE A 30 -44.52 8.93 -1.94
C PHE A 30 -43.15 9.58 -1.74
N ALA A 31 -42.68 10.40 -2.67
CA ALA A 31 -41.45 11.17 -2.51
C ALA A 31 -41.57 12.16 -1.35
N TYR A 32 -42.67 12.91 -1.30
CA TYR A 32 -42.97 13.85 -0.22
C TYR A 32 -43.00 13.15 1.14
N THR A 33 -43.80 12.07 1.28
CA THR A 33 -43.88 11.30 2.53
C THR A 33 -42.55 10.67 2.94
N THR A 34 -41.69 10.30 1.97
CA THR A 34 -40.35 9.79 2.27
C THR A 34 -39.44 10.90 2.79
N ILE A 35 -39.46 12.08 2.18
CA ILE A 35 -38.68 13.25 2.64
C ILE A 35 -39.15 13.66 4.04
N THR A 36 -40.46 13.76 4.26
CA THR A 36 -41.03 14.10 5.57
C THR A 36 -40.64 13.07 6.63
N ASN A 37 -40.73 11.76 6.32
CA ASN A 37 -40.27 10.71 7.26
C ASN A 37 -38.77 10.80 7.58
N ILE A 38 -37.94 11.16 6.61
CA ILE A 38 -36.50 11.38 6.79
C ILE A 38 -36.23 12.56 7.73
N VAL A 39 -37.00 13.66 7.58
CA VAL A 39 -36.82 14.90 8.35
C VAL A 39 -37.41 14.80 9.76
N GLU A 40 -38.61 14.24 9.91
CA GLU A 40 -39.33 14.15 11.19
C GLU A 40 -38.77 13.05 12.10
N ARG A 41 -38.20 11.97 11.55
CA ARG A 41 -37.60 10.87 12.33
C ARG A 41 -36.19 10.51 11.83
N PRO A 42 -35.18 11.37 12.12
CA PRO A 42 -33.80 11.15 11.67
C PRO A 42 -33.10 9.98 12.40
N ASP A 43 -33.73 9.40 13.43
CA ASP A 43 -33.12 8.37 14.27
C ASP A 43 -32.69 7.12 13.47
N GLY A 44 -33.48 6.72 12.47
CA GLY A 44 -33.12 5.61 11.58
C GLY A 44 -31.88 5.90 10.73
N ILE A 45 -31.72 7.14 10.24
CA ILE A 45 -30.54 7.54 9.47
C ILE A 45 -29.30 7.64 10.36
N LYS A 46 -29.45 8.17 11.57
CA LYS A 46 -28.36 8.22 12.56
C LYS A 46 -27.85 6.81 12.86
N ILE A 47 -28.75 5.88 13.15
CA ILE A 47 -28.38 4.48 13.40
C ILE A 47 -27.74 3.85 12.16
N ALA A 48 -28.34 4.00 10.98
CA ALA A 48 -27.80 3.45 9.73
C ALA A 48 -26.41 4.01 9.39
N SER A 49 -26.21 5.33 9.53
CA SER A 49 -24.91 5.98 9.30
C SER A 49 -23.86 5.50 10.30
N LEU A 50 -24.21 5.32 11.58
CA LEU A 50 -23.33 4.75 12.59
C LEU A 50 -22.92 3.32 12.23
N PHE A 51 -23.87 2.48 11.79
CA PHE A 51 -23.57 1.12 11.33
C PHE A 51 -22.66 1.11 10.08
N ILE A 52 -22.92 1.97 9.10
CA ILE A 52 -22.07 2.09 7.91
C ILE A 52 -20.65 2.50 8.32
N ILE A 53 -20.51 3.50 9.18
CA ILE A 53 -19.20 3.94 9.68
C ILE A 53 -18.53 2.79 10.44
N ALA A 54 -19.24 2.11 11.33
CA ALA A 54 -18.69 0.98 12.09
C ALA A 54 -18.23 -0.17 11.17
N ILE A 55 -19.01 -0.51 10.14
CA ILE A 55 -18.63 -1.53 9.15
C ILE A 55 -17.40 -1.10 8.37
N ILE A 56 -17.33 0.16 7.92
CA ILE A 56 -16.17 0.70 7.21
C ILE A 56 -14.92 0.63 8.11
N VAL A 57 -15.03 1.09 9.35
CA VAL A 57 -13.92 1.06 10.33
C VAL A 57 -13.48 -0.37 10.63
N ALA A 58 -14.42 -1.28 10.91
CA ALA A 58 -14.12 -2.69 11.18
C ALA A 58 -13.47 -3.37 9.96
N SER A 59 -13.98 -3.10 8.75
CA SER A 59 -13.41 -3.62 7.50
C SER A 59 -12.00 -3.11 7.27
N PHE A 60 -11.79 -1.82 7.53
CA PHE A 60 -10.49 -1.18 7.43
C PHE A 60 -9.48 -1.77 8.43
N ILE A 61 -9.87 -1.92 9.70
CA ILE A 61 -9.02 -2.56 10.73
C ILE A 61 -8.69 -4.00 10.33
N SER A 62 -9.70 -4.78 9.93
CA SER A 62 -9.50 -6.17 9.49
C SER A 62 -8.52 -6.26 8.32
N ARG A 63 -8.66 -5.37 7.34
CA ARG A 63 -7.76 -5.27 6.18
C ARG A 63 -6.35 -4.87 6.58
N ALA A 64 -6.20 -3.87 7.45
CA ALA A 64 -4.91 -3.42 7.95
C ALA A 64 -4.18 -4.54 8.70
N MET A 65 -4.87 -5.23 9.63
CA MET A 65 -4.31 -6.36 10.36
C MET A 65 -3.84 -7.49 9.44
N ARG A 66 -4.69 -7.91 8.50
CA ARG A 66 -4.38 -8.97 7.53
C ARG A 66 -3.22 -8.61 6.61
N THR A 67 -3.04 -7.32 6.29
CA THR A 67 -1.96 -6.85 5.40
C THR A 67 -0.62 -6.78 6.13
N THR A 68 -0.63 -6.58 7.46
CA THR A 68 0.60 -6.51 8.26
C THR A 68 1.24 -7.88 8.58
N GLU A 69 0.59 -8.98 8.20
CA GLU A 69 1.17 -10.33 8.33
C GLU A 69 2.14 -10.60 7.18
N ILE A 70 3.36 -11.03 7.50
CA ILE A 70 4.36 -11.40 6.50
C ILE A 70 4.00 -12.79 5.96
N ARG A 71 3.44 -12.83 4.75
CA ARG A 71 3.06 -14.08 4.03
C ARG A 71 4.20 -14.65 3.17
N ILE A 72 5.43 -14.23 3.42
CA ILE A 72 6.60 -14.65 2.66
C ILE A 72 7.29 -15.74 3.48
N GLU A 73 7.19 -16.97 3.00
CA GLU A 73 7.74 -18.16 3.67
C GLU A 73 9.20 -18.38 3.32
N LYS A 74 9.59 -18.06 2.07
CA LYS A 74 10.93 -18.31 1.56
C LYS A 74 11.41 -17.15 0.70
N ILE A 75 12.67 -16.77 0.88
CA ILE A 75 13.35 -15.80 0.03
C ILE A 75 14.47 -16.52 -0.71
N GLU A 76 14.49 -16.40 -2.03
CA GLU A 76 15.50 -17.00 -2.89
C GLU A 76 16.25 -15.90 -3.63
N PHE A 77 17.58 -15.97 -3.58
CA PHE A 77 18.46 -15.03 -4.26
C PHE A 77 19.10 -15.71 -5.47
N ASP A 78 19.10 -15.01 -6.60
CA ASP A 78 19.90 -15.41 -7.75
C ASP A 78 21.41 -15.34 -7.43
N ARG A 79 22.24 -15.74 -8.40
CA ARG A 79 23.69 -15.75 -8.22
C ARG A 79 24.24 -14.33 -8.05
N THR A 80 23.70 -13.35 -8.77
CA THR A 80 24.17 -11.97 -8.78
C THR A 80 23.85 -11.26 -7.46
N ALA A 81 22.61 -11.37 -6.97
CA ALA A 81 22.16 -10.85 -5.70
C ALA A 81 22.96 -11.45 -4.54
N ARG A 82 23.26 -12.75 -4.59
CA ARG A 82 24.16 -13.37 -3.60
C ARG A 82 25.54 -12.73 -3.60
N GLY A 83 26.13 -12.51 -4.77
CA GLY A 83 27.43 -11.81 -4.89
C GLY A 83 27.39 -10.42 -4.25
N PHE A 84 26.34 -9.63 -4.54
CA PHE A 84 26.19 -8.30 -3.95
C PHE A 84 26.12 -8.33 -2.42
N LEU A 85 25.38 -9.29 -1.86
CA LEU A 85 25.26 -9.44 -0.40
C LEU A 85 26.57 -9.91 0.25
N GLU A 86 27.30 -10.81 -0.40
CA GLU A 86 28.59 -11.31 0.10
C GLU A 86 29.66 -10.22 0.12
N GLU A 87 29.69 -9.34 -0.88
CA GLU A 87 30.58 -8.18 -0.91
C GLU A 87 30.29 -7.16 0.21
N MET A 88 29.06 -7.13 0.72
CA MET A 88 28.65 -6.23 1.80
C MET A 88 28.90 -6.80 3.21
N ASN A 89 29.39 -8.04 3.35
CA ASN A 89 29.59 -8.67 4.65
C ASN A 89 30.57 -7.92 5.59
N GLY A 90 31.40 -7.00 5.07
CA GLY A 90 32.29 -6.18 5.89
C GLY A 90 31.60 -5.04 6.66
N GLY A 91 30.55 -4.42 6.09
CA GLY A 91 29.96 -3.17 6.58
C GLY A 91 28.52 -3.28 7.06
N GLU A 92 27.88 -2.13 7.31
CA GLU A 92 26.44 -2.05 7.55
C GLU A 92 25.66 -2.32 6.26
N ILE A 93 24.50 -2.98 6.38
CA ILE A 93 23.65 -3.26 5.23
C ILE A 93 22.71 -2.07 5.04
N ARG A 94 22.98 -1.25 4.03
CA ARG A 94 22.16 -0.07 3.71
C ARG A 94 21.41 -0.28 2.41
N ILE A 95 20.09 -0.24 2.50
CA ILE A 95 19.16 -0.48 1.40
C ILE A 95 18.41 0.81 1.09
N VAL A 96 18.55 1.32 -0.14
CA VAL A 96 17.78 2.46 -0.63
C VAL A 96 16.63 1.93 -1.48
N THR A 97 15.41 2.20 -1.07
CA THR A 97 14.23 1.82 -1.88
C THR A 97 14.14 2.72 -3.10
N ASN A 98 13.99 2.10 -4.27
CA ASN A 98 13.79 2.78 -5.53
C ASN A 98 12.48 2.34 -6.18
N ARG A 99 11.66 3.32 -6.57
CA ARG A 99 10.60 3.07 -7.54
C ARG A 99 11.18 3.35 -8.91
N ARG A 100 11.33 2.29 -9.71
CA ARG A 100 11.92 2.35 -11.05
C ARG A 100 11.08 3.23 -11.96
N GLU A 101 11.73 4.22 -12.59
CA GLU A 101 11.13 5.05 -13.63
C GLU A 101 11.73 4.71 -14.99
N ILE A 102 12.86 5.34 -15.33
CA ILE A 102 13.59 5.13 -16.58
C ILE A 102 14.57 3.95 -16.40
N GLY A 103 15.14 3.81 -15.20
CA GLY A 103 16.13 2.80 -14.86
C GLY A 103 17.48 3.04 -15.53
N ASP A 104 17.82 4.31 -15.79
CA ASP A 104 19.12 4.70 -16.34
C ASP A 104 20.11 5.05 -15.22
N VAL A 105 21.38 5.22 -15.58
CA VAL A 105 22.46 5.55 -14.64
C VAL A 105 22.19 6.88 -13.93
N SER A 106 21.52 7.82 -14.60
CA SER A 106 21.21 9.14 -14.07
C SER A 106 20.25 9.06 -12.88
N GLU A 107 19.21 8.21 -12.98
CA GLU A 107 18.25 7.95 -11.91
C GLU A 107 18.95 7.44 -10.64
N TYR A 108 19.80 6.42 -10.78
CA TYR A 108 20.52 5.84 -9.65
C TYR A 108 21.53 6.80 -9.03
N ARG A 109 22.26 7.55 -9.87
CA ARG A 109 23.21 8.58 -9.42
C ARG A 109 22.52 9.69 -8.62
N PHE A 110 21.40 10.20 -9.13
CA PHE A 110 20.65 11.25 -8.46
C PHE A 110 20.14 10.78 -7.10
N LYS A 111 19.49 9.60 -7.06
CA LYS A 111 18.96 9.04 -5.82
C LYS A 111 20.03 8.68 -4.81
N GLU A 112 21.17 8.16 -5.25
CA GLU A 112 22.30 7.91 -4.36
C GLU A 112 22.80 9.21 -3.75
N HIS A 113 23.00 10.26 -4.56
CA HIS A 113 23.50 11.55 -4.09
C HIS A 113 22.54 12.21 -3.09
N GLU A 114 21.25 12.22 -3.39
CA GLU A 114 20.19 12.69 -2.50
C GLU A 114 20.26 11.95 -1.15
N LYS A 115 20.20 10.60 -1.16
CA LYS A 115 20.17 9.83 0.09
C LYS A 115 21.46 9.90 0.88
N ARG A 116 22.62 9.98 0.22
CA ARG A 116 23.89 10.18 0.92
C ARG A 116 23.95 11.54 1.60
N THR A 117 23.45 12.58 0.96
CA THR A 117 23.44 13.94 1.51
C THR A 117 22.48 14.05 2.68
N ASP A 118 21.24 13.60 2.50
CA ASP A 118 20.19 13.76 3.52
C ASP A 118 20.45 12.92 4.77
N ASN A 119 20.94 11.70 4.57
CA ASN A 119 21.14 10.72 5.65
C ASN A 119 22.61 10.63 6.10
N HIS A 120 23.47 11.53 5.63
CA HIS A 120 24.90 11.60 5.99
C HIS A 120 25.64 10.26 5.82
N ILE A 121 25.34 9.54 4.73
CA ILE A 121 25.92 8.22 4.45
C ILE A 121 27.33 8.40 3.85
N PRO A 122 28.41 7.93 4.52
CA PRO A 122 29.79 8.07 4.04
C PRO A 122 29.99 7.45 2.65
N ALA A 123 30.74 8.13 1.77
CA ALA A 123 31.00 7.67 0.40
C ALA A 123 31.66 6.28 0.29
N SER A 124 32.39 5.86 1.33
CA SER A 124 33.01 4.53 1.44
C SER A 124 31.99 3.41 1.60
N ASP A 125 30.80 3.72 2.07
CA ASP A 125 29.87 2.70 2.53
C ASP A 125 28.96 2.28 1.38
N PRO A 126 28.89 0.97 1.08
CA PRO A 126 28.12 0.47 -0.04
C PRO A 126 26.62 0.64 0.19
N ILE A 127 25.91 1.07 -0.85
CA ILE A 127 24.45 1.14 -0.89
C ILE A 127 23.94 0.09 -1.86
N LEU A 128 22.85 -0.57 -1.46
CA LEU A 128 22.10 -1.49 -2.31
C LEU A 128 20.75 -0.88 -2.65
N PHE A 129 20.41 -0.81 -3.93
CA PHE A 129 19.07 -0.38 -4.34
C PHE A 129 18.10 -1.55 -4.24
N LEU A 130 16.87 -1.30 -3.80
CA LEU A 130 15.79 -2.28 -3.78
C LEU A 130 14.60 -1.77 -4.58
N GLU A 131 14.25 -2.51 -5.61
CA GLU A 131 13.08 -2.27 -6.46
C GLU A 131 12.08 -3.41 -6.27
N VAL A 132 10.83 -3.05 -5.96
CA VAL A 132 9.75 -4.00 -5.79
C VAL A 132 8.63 -3.67 -6.77
N ASP A 133 8.41 -4.56 -7.73
CA ASP A 133 7.29 -4.47 -8.65
C ASP A 133 6.06 -5.14 -8.05
N ILE A 134 4.90 -4.51 -8.22
CA ILE A 134 3.62 -5.05 -7.74
C ILE A 134 3.17 -6.18 -8.68
N SER A 135 2.98 -7.38 -8.14
CA SER A 135 2.42 -8.54 -8.85
C SER A 135 1.02 -8.89 -8.33
N ASP A 136 0.28 -9.70 -9.09
CA ASP A 136 -1.03 -10.17 -8.63
C ASP A 136 -0.88 -11.08 -7.40
N ALA A 137 -1.74 -10.88 -6.41
CA ALA A 137 -1.79 -11.70 -5.21
C ALA A 137 -2.26 -13.13 -5.50
N SER A 138 -3.02 -13.36 -6.58
CA SER A 138 -3.47 -14.70 -6.96
C SER A 138 -2.35 -15.60 -7.49
N GLU A 139 -1.30 -15.01 -8.08
CA GLU A 139 -0.13 -15.74 -8.60
C GLU A 139 0.97 -15.94 -7.54
N PHE A 140 0.81 -15.31 -6.37
CA PHE A 140 1.85 -15.30 -5.35
C PHE A 140 1.90 -16.63 -4.57
N SER A 141 3.03 -17.34 -4.69
CA SER A 141 3.22 -18.66 -4.09
C SER A 141 3.88 -18.65 -2.70
N GLY A 142 3.90 -17.51 -1.99
CA GLY A 142 4.60 -17.39 -0.71
C GLY A 142 6.14 -17.26 -0.83
N LYS A 143 6.68 -17.24 -2.04
CA LYS A 143 8.12 -17.15 -2.32
C LYS A 143 8.47 -15.78 -2.86
N LEU A 144 9.54 -15.19 -2.33
CA LEU A 144 10.09 -13.93 -2.83
C LEU A 144 11.38 -14.23 -3.59
N GLU A 145 11.34 -14.08 -4.92
CA GLU A 145 12.51 -14.22 -5.78
C GLU A 145 13.21 -12.86 -5.92
N VAL A 146 14.47 -12.80 -5.51
CA VAL A 146 15.29 -11.58 -5.53
C VAL A 146 16.40 -11.74 -6.54
N CYS A 147 16.33 -10.93 -7.60
CA CYS A 147 17.28 -10.91 -8.70
C CYS A 147 18.25 -9.74 -8.57
N GLY A 148 19.54 -9.99 -8.80
CA GLY A 148 20.58 -8.97 -8.79
C GLY A 148 20.79 -8.36 -10.18
N HIS A 149 20.73 -7.04 -10.27
CA HIS A 149 21.03 -6.28 -11.46
C HIS A 149 22.17 -5.30 -11.20
N ASP A 150 23.14 -5.27 -12.11
CA ASP A 150 24.17 -4.23 -12.15
C ASP A 150 23.80 -3.22 -13.24
N VAL A 151 23.72 -1.95 -12.87
CA VAL A 151 23.56 -0.85 -13.82
C VAL A 151 24.74 0.08 -13.65
N ALA A 152 25.76 -0.07 -14.49
CA ALA A 152 26.97 0.77 -14.49
C ALA A 152 27.65 0.88 -13.10
N GLY A 153 27.72 -0.23 -12.37
CA GLY A 153 28.30 -0.32 -11.02
C GLY A 153 27.31 -0.08 -9.88
N TYR A 154 26.06 0.32 -10.18
CA TYR A 154 24.99 0.37 -9.20
C TYR A 154 24.39 -1.02 -8.98
N LYS A 155 24.44 -1.49 -7.73
CA LYS A 155 23.91 -2.79 -7.32
C LYS A 155 22.44 -2.67 -6.96
N ILE A 156 21.59 -3.38 -7.68
CA ILE A 156 20.13 -3.32 -7.54
C ILE A 156 19.60 -4.72 -7.26
N LEU A 157 18.78 -4.85 -6.23
CA LEU A 157 17.94 -6.01 -6.00
C LEU A 157 16.55 -5.74 -6.55
N ARG A 158 16.07 -6.61 -7.43
CA ARG A 158 14.72 -6.57 -7.98
C ARG A 158 13.92 -7.74 -7.48
N THR A 159 12.68 -7.48 -7.10
CA THR A 159 11.73 -8.53 -6.73
C THR A 159 10.32 -8.15 -7.10
N LYS A 160 9.43 -9.15 -7.10
CA LYS A 160 8.00 -8.98 -7.37
C LYS A 160 7.21 -9.45 -6.16
N ALA A 161 6.25 -8.64 -5.73
CA ALA A 161 5.42 -8.98 -4.59
C ALA A 161 4.04 -8.32 -4.67
N PRO A 162 3.00 -8.92 -4.06
CA PRO A 162 1.67 -8.31 -4.01
C PRO A 162 1.60 -7.08 -3.11
N ALA A 163 2.56 -6.92 -2.19
CA ALA A 163 2.63 -5.77 -1.29
C ALA A 163 4.10 -5.38 -1.07
N VAL A 164 4.44 -4.15 -1.50
CA VAL A 164 5.79 -3.58 -1.36
C VAL A 164 6.28 -3.56 0.09
N PRO A 165 5.51 -3.08 1.09
CA PRO A 165 5.95 -3.08 2.49
C PRO A 165 6.31 -4.47 3.02
N ASN A 166 5.54 -5.49 2.63
CA ASN A 166 5.74 -6.86 3.10
C ASN A 166 7.03 -7.45 2.51
N ALA A 167 7.29 -7.20 1.23
CA ALA A 167 8.53 -7.63 0.57
C ALA A 167 9.76 -7.02 1.22
N ILE A 168 9.72 -5.71 1.48
CA ILE A 168 10.81 -4.98 2.14
C ILE A 168 11.03 -5.54 3.56
N ALA A 169 9.97 -5.65 4.36
CA ALA A 169 10.08 -6.14 5.73
C ALA A 169 10.63 -7.58 5.79
N ALA A 170 10.12 -8.47 4.93
CA ALA A 170 10.59 -9.86 4.86
C ALA A 170 12.07 -9.94 4.44
N LEU A 171 12.47 -9.16 3.43
CA LEU A 171 13.86 -9.11 2.98
C LEU A 171 14.79 -8.62 4.10
N LEU A 172 14.43 -7.54 4.81
CA LEU A 172 15.23 -7.00 5.91
C LEU A 172 15.39 -8.01 7.05
N LEU A 173 14.30 -8.68 7.46
CA LEU A 173 14.36 -9.71 8.50
C LEU A 173 15.20 -10.90 8.07
N HIS A 174 15.09 -11.31 6.80
CA HIS A 174 15.91 -12.39 6.25
C HIS A 174 17.39 -12.03 6.20
N LEU A 175 17.73 -10.82 5.75
CA LEU A 175 19.11 -10.34 5.72
C LEU A 175 19.69 -10.26 7.13
N ARG A 176 18.92 -9.78 8.11
CA ARG A 176 19.33 -9.81 9.51
C ARG A 176 19.60 -11.23 9.99
N ALA A 177 18.67 -12.16 9.77
CA ALA A 177 18.82 -13.55 10.20
C ALA A 177 20.04 -14.23 9.56
N ARG A 178 20.36 -13.89 8.31
CA ARG A 178 21.48 -14.49 7.56
C ARG A 178 22.83 -13.88 7.90
N THR A 179 22.90 -12.57 8.10
CA THR A 179 24.16 -11.83 8.30
C THR A 179 24.46 -11.50 9.76
N GLY A 180 23.46 -11.61 10.65
CA GLY A 180 23.55 -11.19 12.05
C GLY A 180 23.58 -9.67 12.27
N LYS A 181 23.52 -8.87 11.19
CA LYS A 181 23.59 -7.40 11.24
C LYS A 181 22.19 -6.78 11.13
N ILE A 182 22.02 -5.58 11.66
CA ILE A 182 20.77 -4.83 11.54
C ILE A 182 20.80 -4.07 10.21
N PRO A 183 19.94 -4.40 9.23
CA PRO A 183 19.88 -3.64 8.00
C PRO A 183 19.12 -2.33 8.20
N HIS A 184 19.56 -1.30 7.49
CA HIS A 184 18.95 0.02 7.45
C HIS A 184 18.29 0.21 6.09
N VAL A 185 17.00 0.55 6.09
CA VAL A 185 16.27 0.88 4.87
C VAL A 185 15.95 2.37 4.81
N TYR A 186 16.19 2.96 3.65
CA TYR A 186 15.95 4.38 3.37
C TYR A 186 14.83 4.51 2.35
N PHE A 187 13.77 5.23 2.74
CA PHE A 187 12.63 5.52 1.87
C PHE A 187 12.79 6.87 1.17
N GLY A 188 12.53 6.90 -0.13
CA GLY A 188 12.41 8.15 -0.88
C GLY A 188 11.09 8.86 -0.54
N TRP A 189 11.11 10.19 -0.42
CA TRP A 189 9.88 10.97 -0.44
C TRP A 189 9.30 10.86 -1.85
N SER A 190 8.08 10.35 -1.96
CA SER A 190 7.34 10.53 -3.20
C SER A 190 6.79 11.95 -3.19
N GLU A 191 7.32 12.83 -4.03
CA GLU A 191 6.77 14.17 -4.26
C GLU A 191 5.33 14.05 -4.79
N GLY A 192 4.36 14.10 -3.89
CA GLY A 192 2.94 14.00 -4.21
C GLY A 192 2.07 14.52 -3.08
N ASN A 193 0.87 15.00 -3.42
CA ASN A 193 -0.06 15.57 -2.44
C ASN A 193 -0.46 14.52 -1.37
N PRO A 194 -0.21 14.76 -0.06
CA PRO A 194 -0.53 13.84 1.04
C PRO A 194 -1.99 13.35 1.04
N PHE A 195 -2.92 14.20 0.61
CA PHE A 195 -4.34 13.83 0.50
C PHE A 195 -4.60 12.77 -0.57
N ARG A 196 -3.82 12.76 -1.66
CA ARG A 196 -3.94 11.77 -2.73
C ARG A 196 -3.49 10.39 -2.26
N TYR A 197 -2.46 10.32 -1.41
CA TYR A 197 -2.03 9.08 -0.77
C TYR A 197 -3.03 8.56 0.24
N LEU A 198 -3.62 9.45 1.06
CA LEU A 198 -4.66 9.06 2.01
C LEU A 198 -5.92 8.52 1.28
N ILE A 199 -6.35 9.18 0.20
CA ILE A 199 -7.45 8.71 -0.65
C ILE A 199 -7.09 7.38 -1.31
N ARG A 200 -5.86 7.21 -1.79
CA ARG A 200 -5.39 5.97 -2.40
C ARG A 200 -5.30 4.83 -1.39
N TYR A 201 -4.94 5.13 -0.14
CA TYR A 201 -4.98 4.18 0.96
C TYR A 201 -6.41 3.78 1.33
N VAL A 202 -7.35 4.72 1.40
CA VAL A 202 -8.76 4.41 1.70
C VAL A 202 -9.41 3.60 0.57
N LEU A 203 -9.16 3.97 -0.69
CA LEU A 203 -9.76 3.32 -1.87
C LEU A 203 -9.06 2.02 -2.26
N PHE A 204 -7.72 1.99 -2.23
CA PHE A 204 -6.90 0.89 -2.76
C PHE A 204 -6.09 0.16 -1.68
N GLY A 205 -6.06 0.62 -0.42
CA GLY A 205 -5.29 0.01 0.68
C GLY A 205 -3.78 0.15 0.54
N GLU A 206 -3.32 0.93 -0.43
CA GLU A 206 -1.92 1.26 -0.66
C GLU A 206 -1.57 2.45 0.26
N GLY A 207 -1.07 2.14 1.47
CA GLY A 207 -0.62 3.14 2.43
C GLY A 207 0.75 3.70 2.04
N ASP A 208 1.20 4.73 2.77
CA ASP A 208 2.60 5.12 2.72
C ASP A 208 3.47 3.91 3.10
N THR A 209 4.42 3.55 2.21
CA THR A 209 5.14 2.28 2.28
C THR A 209 6.01 2.23 3.53
N ALA A 210 6.60 3.36 3.92
CA ALA A 210 7.53 3.42 5.03
C ALA A 210 6.89 3.20 6.42
N PRO A 211 5.79 3.90 6.82
CA PRO A 211 5.13 3.65 8.09
C PRO A 211 4.53 2.24 8.16
N VAL A 212 3.99 1.73 7.04
CA VAL A 212 3.47 0.35 7.00
C VAL A 212 4.61 -0.66 7.17
N THR A 213 5.74 -0.47 6.50
CA THR A 213 6.94 -1.33 6.68
C THR A 213 7.41 -1.32 8.13
N ARG A 214 7.49 -0.14 8.75
CA ARG A 214 7.87 -0.01 10.17
C ARG A 214 6.93 -0.76 11.09
N GLU A 215 5.62 -0.67 10.86
CA GLU A 215 4.62 -1.37 11.68
C GLU A 215 4.68 -2.89 11.50
N ILE A 216 4.91 -3.37 10.27
CA ILE A 216 5.15 -4.80 10.00
C ILE A 216 6.38 -5.29 10.76
N LEU A 217 7.50 -4.56 10.67
CA LEU A 217 8.73 -4.87 11.39
C LEU A 217 8.53 -4.84 12.91
N ARG A 218 7.72 -3.91 13.43
CA ARG A 218 7.39 -3.81 14.86
C ARG A 218 6.61 -5.03 15.36
N LYS A 219 5.68 -5.55 14.55
CA LYS A 219 4.91 -6.75 14.88
C LYS A 219 5.75 -8.03 14.76
N ALA A 220 6.61 -8.10 13.74
CA ALA A 220 7.44 -9.28 13.48
C ALA A 220 8.64 -9.40 14.43
N GLU A 221 9.27 -8.29 14.79
CA GLU A 221 10.37 -8.22 15.76
C GLU A 221 10.04 -7.18 16.85
N PRO A 222 9.51 -7.60 18.01
CA PRO A 222 9.14 -6.72 19.10
C PRO A 222 10.34 -6.01 19.75
N ASP A 223 11.52 -6.63 19.74
CA ASP A 223 12.74 -6.05 20.29
C ASP A 223 13.26 -4.93 19.38
N SER A 224 13.41 -3.71 19.93
CA SER A 224 13.86 -2.54 19.18
C SER A 224 15.33 -2.59 18.79
N GLU A 225 16.19 -3.27 19.56
CA GLU A 225 17.62 -3.37 19.25
C GLU A 225 17.89 -4.35 18.12
N LEU A 226 16.99 -5.31 17.94
CA LEU A 226 17.06 -6.34 16.93
C LEU A 226 16.27 -5.98 15.66
N ARG A 227 15.50 -4.89 15.68
CA ARG A 227 14.62 -4.52 14.57
C ARG A 227 15.41 -3.81 13.47
N PRO A 228 15.24 -4.20 12.19
CA PRO A 228 15.70 -3.41 11.06
C PRO A 228 15.27 -1.94 11.16
N ALA A 229 16.19 -1.02 10.89
CA ALA A 229 15.95 0.41 11.02
C ALA A 229 15.26 0.96 9.77
N VAL A 230 14.18 1.71 9.97
CA VAL A 230 13.43 2.37 8.90
C VAL A 230 13.67 3.87 8.98
N HIS A 231 14.30 4.41 7.94
CA HIS A 231 14.57 5.84 7.79
C HIS A 231 13.59 6.44 6.78
N VAL A 232 12.86 7.45 7.25
CA VAL A 232 11.97 8.30 6.46
C VAL A 232 12.52 9.70 6.54
N GLY A 233 13.04 10.21 5.43
CA GLY A 233 13.63 11.55 5.45
C GLY A 233 14.76 11.73 4.45
N GLY A 234 14.47 12.67 3.55
CA GLY A 234 15.34 13.64 2.94
C GLY A 234 14.44 14.80 2.59
#